data_AF-A0A951G271-F1
#
_entry.id   AF-A0A951G271-F1
#
_cell.length_a   1.000
_cell.length_b   1.000
_cell.length_c   1.000
_cell.angle_alpha   90.00
_cell.angle_beta   90.00
_cell.angle_gamma   90.00
#
_symmetry.space_group_name_H-M   'P 1'
#
loop_
_entity.id
_entity.type
_entity.pdbx_description
1 polymer ?
#
loop_
_entity_poly.entity_id
_entity_poly.type
_entity_poly.pdbx_seq_one_letter_code
_entity_poly.pdbx_strand_id
1 'polypeptide(L)'
;QIKLESNESERIKRLVARDMGVAILPRSDADRPGTEVAVANLIEPALRRDITLACREGRRLAPAASEFLELSKELFTDASA
;
A
#
# COMPACT_ATOMS: atom_id res chain seq x y z
N GLN A 1 -5.06 22.54 -8.07
CA GLN A 1 -3.74 22.46 -8.72
C GLN A 1 -2.87 21.52 -7.91
N ILE A 2 -2.31 20.47 -8.51
CA ILE A 2 -1.37 19.56 -7.83
C ILE A 2 -0.01 20.28 -7.72
N LYS A 3 0.56 20.36 -6.51
CA LYS A 3 1.85 21.02 -6.26
C LYS A 3 3.05 20.08 -6.43
N LEU A 4 2.84 18.78 -6.25
CA LEU A 4 3.84 17.74 -6.41
C LEU A 4 3.14 16.42 -6.77
N GLU A 5 3.77 15.66 -7.65
CA GLU A 5 3.40 14.27 -7.95
C GLU A 5 4.64 13.39 -7.76
N SER A 6 4.47 12.25 -7.09
CA SER A 6 5.52 11.27 -6.86
C SER A 6 4.90 9.89 -6.61
N ASN A 7 5.64 8.84 -6.93
CA ASN A 7 5.29 7.46 -6.63
C ASN A 7 5.94 6.94 -5.33
N GLU A 8 6.71 7.77 -4.62
CA GLU A 8 7.35 7.42 -3.35
C GLU A 8 6.51 7.94 -2.17
N SER A 9 5.56 7.13 -1.67
CA SER A 9 4.67 7.52 -0.57
C SER A 9 5.41 8.01 0.68
N GLU A 10 6.58 7.43 1.00
CA GLU A 10 7.40 7.86 2.14
C GLU A 10 7.96 9.28 1.95
N ARG A 11 8.33 9.64 0.72
CA ARG A 11 8.77 11.01 0.40
C ARG A 11 7.61 11.98 0.57
N ILE A 12 6.42 11.63 0.06
CA ILE A 12 5.22 12.44 0.21
C ILE A 12 4.89 12.65 1.69
N LYS A 13 4.89 11.58 2.51
CA LYS A 13 4.64 11.64 3.95
C LYS A 13 5.61 12.58 4.67
N ARG A 14 6.91 12.56 4.30
CA ARG A 14 7.93 13.49 4.82
C ARG A 14 7.70 14.95 4.46
N LEU A 15 7.11 15.23 3.31
CA LEU A 15 6.78 16.61 2.91
C LEU A 15 5.54 17.11 3.66
N VAL A 16 4.53 16.26 3.82
CA VAL A 16 3.34 16.56 4.65
C VAL A 16 3.75 16.89 6.09
N ALA A 17 4.64 16.09 6.68
CA ALA A 17 5.16 16.34 8.03
C ALA A 17 6.02 17.61 8.18
N ARG A 18 6.41 18.23 7.07
CA ARG A 18 7.12 19.52 7.01
C ARG A 18 6.20 20.66 6.59
N ASP A 19 4.90 20.50 6.83
CA ASP A 19 3.84 21.46 6.53
C ASP A 19 3.72 21.84 5.05
N MET A 20 4.19 20.98 4.13
CA MET A 20 4.07 21.21 2.68
C MET A 20 2.70 20.82 2.11
N GLY A 21 1.67 20.73 2.94
CA GLY A 21 0.27 20.48 2.57
C GLY A 21 -0.26 19.14 3.08
N VAL A 22 -1.20 18.56 2.33
CA VAL A 22 -1.88 17.29 2.64
C VAL A 22 -1.73 16.32 1.47
N ALA A 23 -1.84 15.02 1.74
CA ALA A 23 -1.79 13.98 0.73
C ALA A 23 -2.80 12.87 1.02
N ILE A 24 -3.29 12.23 -0.05
CA ILE A 24 -4.08 11.00 0.04
C ILE A 24 -3.11 9.84 -0.14
N LEU A 25 -3.05 8.94 0.84
CA LEU A 25 -2.15 7.78 0.84
C LEU A 25 -2.95 6.51 1.10
N PRO A 26 -2.52 5.35 0.56
CA PRO A 26 -3.00 4.06 1.05
C PRO A 26 -2.74 3.92 2.55
N ARG A 27 -3.65 3.27 3.27
CA ARG A 27 -3.53 3.06 4.71
C ARG A 27 -2.22 2.36 5.10
N SER A 28 -1.75 1.40 4.29
CA SER A 28 -0.47 0.71 4.49
C SER A 28 0.74 1.65 4.55
N ASP A 29 0.67 2.80 3.89
CA ASP A 29 1.75 3.78 3.84
C ASP A 29 1.58 4.85 4.92
N ALA A 30 0.34 5.25 5.20
CA ALA A 30 0.02 6.18 6.28
C ALA A 30 0.35 5.60 7.66
N ASP A 31 0.02 4.33 7.90
CA ASP A 31 0.21 3.64 9.18
C ASP A 31 1.66 3.13 9.38
N ARG A 32 2.50 3.17 8.33
CA ARG A 32 3.90 2.73 8.44
C ARG A 32 4.67 3.59 9.47
N PRO A 33 5.40 2.96 10.42
CA PRO A 33 6.22 3.68 11.40
C PRO A 33 7.24 4.61 10.74
N GLY A 34 7.62 5.67 11.44
CA GLY A 34 8.63 6.64 10.98
C GLY A 34 8.15 8.07 11.14
N THR A 35 7.91 8.75 10.02
CA THR A 35 7.44 10.14 10.03
C THR A 35 6.04 10.24 10.66
N GLU A 36 5.88 11.09 11.67
CA GLU A 36 4.59 11.36 12.30
C GLU A 36 3.76 12.34 11.46
N VAL A 37 2.51 11.98 11.18
CA VAL A 37 1.52 12.82 10.54
C VAL A 37 0.16 12.52 11.17
N ALA A 38 -0.71 13.52 11.25
CA ALA A 38 -2.11 13.26 11.55
C ALA A 38 -2.77 12.52 10.38
N VAL A 39 -3.57 11.49 10.68
CA VAL A 39 -4.27 10.68 9.67
C VAL A 39 -5.77 10.87 9.82
N ALA A 40 -6.43 11.19 8.71
CA ALA A 40 -7.89 11.21 8.60
C ALA A 40 -8.32 10.19 7.53
N ASN A 41 -9.34 9.40 7.82
CA ASN A 41 -9.86 8.39 6.90
C ASN A 41 -10.78 9.02 5.85
N LEU A 42 -10.60 8.67 4.58
CA LEU A 42 -11.58 8.96 3.53
C LEU A 42 -12.76 7.99 3.66
N ILE A 43 -13.91 8.50 4.07
CA ILE A 43 -15.14 7.70 4.26
C ILE A 43 -15.96 7.65 2.97
N GLU A 44 -16.26 8.81 2.36
CA GLU A 44 -17.02 8.91 1.13
C GLU A 44 -16.38 9.90 0.13
N PRO A 45 -16.02 9.46 -1.09
CA PRO A 45 -15.97 8.07 -1.53
C PRO A 45 -14.80 7.33 -0.85
N ALA A 46 -15.07 6.12 -0.34
CA ALA A 46 -14.00 5.23 0.10
C ALA A 46 -13.18 4.78 -1.12
N LEU A 47 -11.89 5.10 -1.12
CA LEU A 47 -10.97 4.65 -2.17
C LEU A 47 -10.35 3.31 -1.78
N ARG A 48 -10.48 2.31 -2.65
CA ARG A 48 -9.88 0.98 -2.49
C ARG A 48 -8.90 0.71 -3.61
N ARG A 49 -7.85 -0.04 -3.30
CA ARG A 49 -6.84 -0.49 -4.25
C ARG A 49 -6.58 -1.97 -4.03
N ASP A 50 -6.72 -2.75 -5.10
CA ASP A 50 -6.41 -4.17 -5.07
C ASP A 50 -4.91 -4.39 -5.19
N ILE A 51 -4.38 -5.31 -4.38
CA ILE A 51 -3.00 -5.78 -4.44
C ILE A 51 -3.05 -7.26 -4.82
N THR A 52 -2.39 -7.62 -5.92
CA THR A 52 -2.48 -8.96 -6.50
C THR A 52 -1.11 -9.59 -6.64
N LEU A 53 -1.01 -10.89 -6.32
CA LEU A 53 0.15 -11.70 -6.65
C LEU A 53 -0.02 -12.29 -8.06
N ALA A 54 0.84 -11.89 -9.00
CA ALA A 54 0.79 -12.36 -10.38
C ALA A 54 1.81 -13.48 -10.63
N CYS A 55 1.34 -14.61 -11.16
CA CYS A 55 2.17 -15.73 -11.59
C CYS A 55 1.99 -15.99 -13.09
N ARG A 56 3.04 -16.44 -13.78
CA ARG A 56 2.96 -16.79 -15.19
C ARG A 56 2.32 -18.18 -15.35
N GLU A 57 1.23 -18.25 -16.10
CA GLU A 57 0.59 -19.51 -16.45
C GLU A 57 1.55 -20.44 -17.21
N GLY A 58 1.45 -21.76 -16.94
CA GLY A 58 2.27 -22.78 -17.59
C GLY A 58 3.74 -22.82 -17.15
N ARG A 59 4.18 -21.95 -16.22
CA ARG A 59 5.55 -21.98 -15.69
C ARG A 59 5.57 -22.56 -14.29
N ARG A 60 6.42 -23.57 -14.07
CA ARG A 60 6.65 -24.13 -12.73
C ARG A 60 7.26 -23.07 -11.80
N LEU A 61 6.68 -22.91 -10.61
CA LEU A 61 7.27 -22.10 -9.55
C LEU A 61 8.50 -22.81 -8.97
N ALA A 62 9.55 -22.05 -8.68
CA ALA A 62 10.64 -22.55 -7.85
C ALA A 62 10.11 -22.86 -6.44
N PRO A 63 10.74 -23.79 -5.68
CA PRO A 63 10.26 -24.15 -4.34
C PRO A 63 9.99 -22.93 -3.45
N ALA A 64 10.93 -21.99 -3.37
CA ALA A 64 10.76 -20.75 -2.59
C ALA A 64 9.57 -19.88 -3.04
N ALA A 65 9.28 -19.83 -4.35
CA ALA A 65 8.13 -19.08 -4.86
C ALA A 65 6.80 -19.79 -4.58
N SER A 66 6.80 -21.14 -4.54
CA SER A 66 5.64 -21.92 -4.12
C SER A 66 5.32 -21.69 -2.64
N GLU A 67 6.34 -21.75 -1.78
CA GLU A 67 6.19 -21.46 -0.34
C GLU A 67 5.71 -20.02 -0.12
N PHE A 68 6.26 -19.05 -0.87
CA PHE A 68 5.81 -17.66 -0.78
C PHE A 68 4.34 -17.48 -1.21
N LEU A 69 3.89 -18.21 -2.23
CA LEU A 69 2.49 -18.18 -2.67
C LEU A 69 1.56 -18.73 -1.59
N GLU A 70 1.90 -19.87 -0.98
CA GLU A 70 1.10 -20.45 0.11
C GLU A 70 1.08 -19.53 1.33
N LEU A 71 2.23 -19.01 1.76
CA LEU A 71 2.29 -18.03 2.85
C LEU A 71 1.45 -16.78 2.56
N SER A 72 1.49 -16.28 1.32
CA SER A 72 0.68 -15.12 0.93
C SER A 72 -0.81 -15.42 1.00
N LYS A 73 -1.24 -16.64 0.65
CA LYS A 73 -2.64 -17.04 0.80
C LYS A 73 -3.05 -17.10 2.25
N GLU A 74 -2.24 -17.70 3.11
CA GLU A 74 -2.51 -17.80 4.55
C GLU A 74 -2.67 -16.41 5.20
N LEU A 75 -1.82 -15.45 4.82
CA LEU A 75 -1.82 -14.12 5.43
C LEU A 75 -2.88 -13.17 4.84
N PHE A 76 -3.28 -13.35 3.58
CA PHE A 76 -4.04 -12.32 2.85
C PHE A 76 -5.34 -12.79 2.17
N THR A 77 -5.69 -14.08 2.20
CA THR A 77 -6.95 -14.57 1.58
C THR A 77 -8.20 -14.21 2.40
N ASP A 78 -8.06 -13.96 3.71
CA ASP A 78 -9.18 -13.66 4.61
C ASP A 78 -9.46 -12.15 4.79
N ALA A 79 -8.83 -11.27 3.98
CA ALA A 79 -9.03 -9.82 4.09
C ALA A 79 -10.31 -9.30 3.39
N SER A 80 -11.18 -10.18 2.90
CA SER A 80 -12.50 -9.83 2.36
C SER A 80 -13.63 -10.20 3.34
N ALA A 81 -13.80 -9.40 4.39
CA ALA A 81 -15.06 -9.27 5.12
C ALA A 81 -15.34 -7.79 5.40
#